data_AF-A0A822FPI7-F1
#
_entry.id   AF-A0A822FPI7-F1
#
_cell.length_a   1.000
_cell.length_b   1.000
_cell.length_c   1.000
_cell.angle_alpha   90.00
_cell.angle_beta   90.00
_cell.angle_gamma   90.00
#
_symmetry.space_group_name_H-M   'P 1'
#
loop_
_entity.id
_entity.type
_entity.pdbx_description
1 polymer ?
#
loop_
_entity_poly.entity_id
_entity_poly.type
_entity_poly.pdbx_seq_one_letter_code
_entity_poly.pdbx_strand_id
1 'polypeptide(L)' 'MKLIISILLFIFVFIYITFRIYEYHKNLCKLNYDYPFQDPTLPIDIRLDNLMSLLTPEEKINMLWMDGA' A
#
# COMPACT_ATOMS: atom_id res chain seq x y z
N MET A 1 -12.47 -10.51 -41.75
CA MET A 1 -13.36 -10.01 -40.67
C MET A 1 -13.35 -10.92 -39.42
N LYS A 2 -13.66 -12.22 -39.51
CA LYS A 2 -13.68 -13.13 -38.34
C LYS A 2 -12.34 -13.21 -37.56
N LEU A 3 -11.20 -13.27 -38.27
CA LEU A 3 -9.86 -13.27 -37.65
C LEU A 3 -9.57 -11.98 -36.87
N ILE A 4 -9.89 -10.83 -37.46
CA ILE A 4 -9.68 -9.51 -36.84
C ILE A 4 -10.53 -9.38 -35.57
N ILE A 5 -11.80 -9.77 -35.64
CA ILE A 5 -12.71 -9.78 -34.48
C ILE A 5 -12.17 -10.71 -33.38
N SER A 6 -11.67 -11.89 -33.75
CA SER A 6 -11.08 -12.83 -32.78
C SER A 6 -9.83 -12.25 -32.09
N ILE A 7 -8.97 -11.54 -32.81
CA ILE A 7 -7.77 -10.91 -32.25
C ILE A 7 -8.16 -9.79 -31.28
N LEU A 8 -9.13 -8.95 -31.65
CA LEU A 8 -9.61 -7.87 -30.78
C LEU A 8 -10.22 -8.40 -29.48
N LEU A 9 -10.99 -9.49 -29.55
CA LEU A 9 -11.54 -10.14 -28.36
C LEU A 9 -10.43 -10.69 -27.46
N PHE A 10 -9.40 -11.30 -28.03
CA PHE A 10 -8.26 -11.80 -27.24
C PHE A 10 -7.52 -10.66 -26.52
N ILE A 11 -7.27 -9.55 -27.21
CA ILE A 11 -6.63 -8.36 -26.63
C ILE A 11 -7.49 -7.78 -25.50
N PHE A 12 -8.81 -7.67 -25.73
CA PHE A 12 -9.72 -7.16 -24.71
C PHE A 12 -9.71 -8.04 -23.45
N VAL A 13 -9.76 -9.36 -23.61
CA VAL A 13 -9.70 -10.32 -22.50
C VAL A 13 -8.35 -10.22 -21.77
N PHE A 14 -7.24 -10.11 -22.51
CA PHE A 14 -5.91 -9.97 -21.91
C PHE A 14 -5.78 -8.67 -21.11
N ILE A 15 -6.26 -7.55 -21.63
CA ILE A 15 -6.29 -6.26 -20.93
C ILE A 15 -7.18 -6.36 -19.68
N TYR A 16 -8.34 -6.98 -19.80
CA TYR A 16 -9.23 -7.17 -18.66
C TYR A 16 -8.56 -7.99 -17.55
N ILE A 17 -7.94 -9.12 -17.88
CA ILE A 17 -7.25 -9.98 -16.91
C ILE A 17 -6.10 -9.24 -16.23
N THR A 18 -5.26 -8.55 -17.00
CA THR A 18 -4.12 -7.79 -16.45
C THR A 18 -4.59 -6.67 -15.51
N PHE A 19 -5.65 -5.95 -15.88
CA PHE A 19 -6.27 -4.95 -15.02
C PHE A 19 -6.81 -5.55 -13.70
N ARG A 20 -7.50 -6.70 -13.77
CA ARG A 20 -8.02 -7.39 -12.57
C ARG A 20 -6.89 -7.87 -11.65
N ILE A 21 -5.80 -8.39 -12.22
CA ILE A 21 -4.61 -8.79 -11.44
C ILE A 21 -3.99 -7.57 -10.76
N TYR A 22 -3.82 -6.46 -11.46
CA TYR A 22 -3.31 -5.22 -10.89
C TYR A 22 -4.16 -4.73 -9.71
N GLU A 23 -5.47 -4.66 -9.86
CA GLU A 23 -6.38 -4.26 -8.78
C GLU A 23 -6.37 -5.26 -7.61
N TYR A 24 -6.24 -6.56 -7.87
CA TYR A 24 -6.09 -7.57 -6.81
C TYR A 24 -4.82 -7.32 -5.98
N HIS A 25 -3.66 -7.15 -6.63
CA HIS A 25 -2.39 -6.92 -5.93
C HIS A 25 -2.35 -5.59 -5.18
N LYS A 26 -2.91 -4.52 -5.76
CA LYS A 26 -3.05 -3.22 -5.12
C LYS A 26 -3.84 -3.31 -3.81
N ASN A 27 -4.88 -4.15 -3.77
CA ASN A 27 -5.67 -4.35 -2.56
C ASN A 27 -5.05 -5.37 -1.60
N LEU A 28 -4.15 -6.24 -2.06
CA LEU A 28 -3.38 -7.15 -1.19
C LEU A 28 -2.41 -6.40 -0.27
N CYS A 29 -1.78 -5.33 -0.76
CA CYS A 29 -0.91 -4.48 0.05
C CYS A 29 -1.69 -3.62 1.06
N LYS A 30 -3.01 -3.50 0.94
CA LYS A 30 -3.89 -2.91 1.98
C LYS A 30 -4.30 -3.95 3.03
N LEU A 31 -3.40 -4.89 3.33
CA LEU A 31 -3.57 -5.86 4.40
C LEU A 31 -3.73 -5.07 5.71
N ASN A 32 -4.98 -5.01 6.19
CA ASN A 32 -5.49 -4.29 7.35
C ASN A 32 -4.40 -3.66 8.24
N TYR A 33 -4.07 -2.41 7.97
CA TYR A 33 -3.31 -1.62 8.91
C TYR A 33 -4.22 -1.31 10.11
N ASP A 34 -3.80 -1.74 11.30
CA ASP A 34 -4.46 -1.38 12.54
C ASP A 34 -4.27 0.12 12.84
N TYR A 35 -3.16 0.69 12.37
CA TYR A 35 -2.80 2.09 12.57
C TYR A 35 -2.31 2.77 11.29
N PRO A 36 -2.68 4.04 11.05
CA PRO A 36 -2.23 4.81 9.89
C PRO A 36 -0.71 4.83 9.66
N PHE A 37 0.11 4.83 10.72
CA PHE A 37 1.57 4.85 10.55
C PHE A 37 2.14 3.65 9.77
N GLN A 38 1.39 2.54 9.74
CA GLN A 38 1.77 1.30 9.05
C GLN A 38 1.55 1.37 7.53
N ASP A 39 0.71 2.29 7.05
CA ASP A 39 0.41 2.45 5.62
C ASP A 39 1.55 3.18 4.88
N PRO A 40 2.31 2.51 3.99
CA PRO A 40 3.42 3.12 3.28
C PRO A 40 2.96 4.07 2.16
N THR A 41 1.67 4.08 1.83
CA THR A 41 1.10 4.99 0.82
C THR A 41 0.76 6.36 1.39
N LEU A 42 0.72 6.50 2.71
CA LEU A 42 0.51 7.78 3.38
C LEU A 42 1.80 8.62 3.44
N PRO A 43 1.68 9.96 3.41
CA PRO A 43 2.80 10.86 3.64
C PRO A 43 3.50 10.62 4.99
N ILE A 44 4.83 10.87 5.04
CA ILE A 44 5.67 10.59 6.21
C ILE A 44 5.22 11.36 7.45
N ASP A 45 4.87 12.63 7.28
CA ASP A 45 4.34 13.52 8.31
C ASP A 45 3.06 12.95 8.94
N ILE A 46 2.11 12.51 8.12
CA ILE A 46 0.86 11.89 8.60
C ILE A 46 1.13 10.60 9.40
N ARG A 47 2.06 9.78 8.91
CA ARG A 47 2.44 8.54 9.59
C ARG A 47 3.16 8.81 10.90
N LEU A 48 4.03 9.81 10.92
CA LEU A 48 4.78 10.20 12.11
C LEU A 48 3.86 10.79 13.18
N ASP A 49 2.95 11.67 12.81
CA ASP A 49 1.97 12.26 13.73
C ASP A 49 1.10 11.17 14.38
N ASN A 50 0.64 10.20 13.58
CA ASN A 50 -0.10 9.06 14.11
C ASN A 50 0.76 8.23 15.07
N LEU A 51 2.00 7.86 14.70
CA LEU A 51 2.91 7.12 15.58
C LEU A 51 3.13 7.86 16.91
N MET A 52 3.46 9.15 16.84
CA MET A 52 3.73 9.97 18.03
C MET A 52 2.51 10.15 18.92
N SER A 53 1.29 10.05 18.38
CA SER A 53 0.05 10.08 19.18
C SER A 53 -0.17 8.82 20.03
N LEU A 54 0.43 7.69 19.64
CA LEU A 54 0.25 6.39 20.30
C LEU A 54 1.29 6.14 21.40
N LEU A 55 2.44 6.82 21.34
CA LEU A 55 3.53 6.62 22.29
C LEU A 55 3.29 7.36 23.61
N THR A 56 3.64 6.68 24.70
CA THR A 56 3.76 7.28 26.02
C THR A 56 4.93 8.28 26.07
N PRO A 57 4.95 9.20 27.06
CA PRO A 57 6.09 10.10 27.25
C PRO A 57 7.43 9.39 27.42
N GLU A 58 7.48 8.24 28.10
CA GLU A 58 8.69 7.45 28.31
C GLU A 58 9.22 6.87 26.99
N GLU A 59 8.35 6.27 26.18
CA GLU A 59 8.73 5.73 24.88
C GLU A 59 9.28 6.81 23.94
N LYS A 60 8.69 8.02 23.98
CA LYS A 60 9.19 9.17 23.21
C LYS A 60 10.60 9.58 23.64
N ILE A 61 10.87 9.60 24.95
CA ILE A 61 12.20 9.92 25.48
C ILE A 61 13.21 8.86 25.06
N ASN A 62 12.86 7.57 25.17
CA ASN A 62 13.72 6.46 24.78
C ASN A 62 14.13 6.50 23.30
N MET A 63 13.24 6.97 22.40
CA MET A 63 13.57 7.16 20.98
C MET A 63 14.63 8.26 20.73
N LEU A 64 14.73 9.26 21.62
CA LEU A 64 15.71 10.33 21.52
C LEU A 64 17.07 9.96 22.14
N TRP A 65 17.10 8.91 22.97
CA TRP A 65 18.25 8.50 23.78
C TRP A 65 19.00 7.31 23.18
N MET A 66 18.76 6.98 21.91
CA MET A 66 19.56 5.99 21.19
C MET A 66 20.98 6.52 20.95
N ASP A 67 21.86 6.34 21.93
CA ASP A 67 23.28 6.10 21.64
C ASP A 67 23.35 4.79 20.84
N GLY A 68 23.93 4.88 19.64
CA GLY A 68 23.87 3.84 18.61
C GLY A 68 24.23 2.43 19.08
N ALA A 69 23.33 1.50 18.82
CA ALA A 69 23.62 0.07 18.68
C ALA A 69 23.72 -0.29 17.20
#